data_AF-A0A955AXU8-F1
#
_entry.id   AF-A0A955AXU8-F1
#
_cell.length_a   1.000
_cell.length_b   1.000
_cell.length_c   1.000
_cell.angle_alpha   90.00
_cell.angle_beta   90.00
_cell.angle_gamma   90.00
#
_symmetry.space_group_name_H-M   'P 1'
#
loop_
_entity.id
_entity.type
_entity.pdbx_description
1 polymer ?
#
loop_
_entity_poly.entity_id
_entity_poly.type
_entity_poly.pdbx_seq_one_letter_code
_entity_poly.pdbx_strand_id
1 'polypeptide(L)'
;MNTATARKDSWMIARRQFLGAMAQWAIGMMGVPGCTDRGGLSTYEQAVRTTWRHGDGNFRDERALQRELVRYATLAASSHNSQCWKFRFKERHISILPDWTRRCPAVDPDDHHLFASLGCTTEKLGRVVS
;
A
#
# COMPACT_ATOMS: atom_id res chain seq x y z
N MET A 1 -49.91 -3.12 50.24
CA MET A 1 -49.62 -3.19 48.79
C MET A 1 -48.49 -2.22 48.50
N ASN A 2 -47.34 -2.76 48.09
CA ASN A 2 -46.06 -2.05 47.94
C ASN A 2 -46.05 -1.12 46.71
N THR A 3 -45.54 0.10 46.89
CA THR A 3 -45.14 1.03 45.84
C THR A 3 -43.65 0.92 45.56
N ALA A 4 -43.30 0.97 44.29
CA ALA A 4 -41.93 0.98 43.78
C ALA A 4 -41.29 2.38 43.95
N THR A 5 -40.03 2.43 44.38
CA THR A 5 -39.13 3.54 44.08
C THR A 5 -37.73 2.99 43.85
N ALA A 6 -37.25 3.18 42.62
CA ALA A 6 -35.93 2.82 42.13
C ALA A 6 -34.83 3.54 42.91
N ARG A 7 -33.77 2.82 43.28
CA ARG A 7 -32.52 3.37 43.84
C ARG A 7 -31.56 3.62 42.68
N LYS A 8 -31.10 4.86 42.51
CA LYS A 8 -30.26 5.31 41.38
C LYS A 8 -29.20 6.27 41.92
N ASP A 9 -28.12 5.72 42.45
CA ASP A 9 -27.12 6.49 43.17
C ASP A 9 -25.72 5.95 42.83
N SER A 10 -25.35 6.19 41.57
CA SER A 10 -24.09 6.78 41.10
C SER A 10 -22.79 6.43 41.84
N TRP A 11 -22.03 5.51 41.24
CA TRP A 11 -20.57 5.43 41.28
C TRP A 11 -19.93 6.81 41.04
N MET A 12 -19.37 7.40 42.10
CA MET A 12 -18.50 8.57 42.00
C MET A 12 -17.07 8.15 42.34
N ILE A 13 -16.26 7.79 41.35
CA ILE A 13 -14.80 7.73 41.55
C ILE A 13 -14.31 9.15 41.76
N ALA A 14 -13.71 9.42 42.93
CA ALA A 14 -13.09 10.71 43.17
C ALA A 14 -11.80 10.84 42.34
N ARG A 15 -11.63 11.97 41.64
CA ARG A 15 -10.47 12.31 40.77
C ARG A 15 -9.09 12.01 41.40
N ARG A 16 -8.99 12.07 42.73
CA ARG A 16 -7.77 11.81 43.50
C ARG A 16 -7.38 10.32 43.53
N GLN A 17 -8.37 9.42 43.50
CA GLN A 17 -8.15 7.97 43.43
C GLN A 17 -7.67 7.55 42.02
N PHE A 18 -8.11 8.25 40.98
CA PHE A 18 -7.68 8.02 39.61
C PHE A 18 -6.20 8.41 39.38
N LEU A 19 -5.75 9.54 39.96
CA LEU A 19 -4.36 9.99 39.85
C LEU A 19 -3.38 9.11 40.64
N GLY A 20 -3.78 8.61 41.81
CA GLY A 20 -2.95 7.69 42.60
C GLY A 20 -2.72 6.34 41.92
N ALA A 21 -3.73 5.80 41.25
CA ALA A 21 -3.64 4.52 40.53
C ALA A 21 -2.70 4.60 39.31
N MET A 22 -2.60 5.75 38.64
CA MET A 22 -1.70 5.92 37.49
C MET A 22 -0.21 5.99 37.86
N ALA A 23 0.12 6.50 39.05
CA ALA A 23 1.51 6.60 39.50
C ALA A 23 2.16 5.23 39.76
N GLN A 24 1.36 4.21 40.08
CA GLN A 24 1.84 2.84 40.31
C GLN A 24 2.18 2.08 39.01
N TRP A 25 1.63 2.46 37.85
CA TRP A 25 1.97 1.85 36.57
C TRP A 25 3.26 2.42 35.94
N ALA A 26 3.67 3.62 36.33
CA ALA A 26 4.86 4.28 35.78
C ALA A 26 6.18 3.61 36.20
N ILE A 27 6.23 3.00 37.40
CA ILE A 27 7.43 2.33 37.91
C ILE A 27 7.64 0.96 37.23
N GLY A 28 6.59 0.30 36.76
CA GLY A 28 6.67 -1.00 36.09
C GLY A 28 7.09 -0.96 34.61
N MET A 29 7.14 0.22 33.98
CA MET A 29 7.38 0.38 32.54
C MET A 29 8.86 0.57 32.15
N MET A 30 9.80 0.57 33.10
CA MET A 30 11.25 0.64 32.78
C MET A 30 11.87 -0.71 32.39
N GLY A 31 11.13 -1.82 32.51
CA GLY A 31 11.64 -3.18 32.26
C GLY A 31 11.12 -3.86 31.00
N VAL A 32 10.26 -3.21 30.20
CA VAL A 32 9.83 -3.79 28.93
C VAL A 32 10.91 -3.47 27.91
N PRO A 33 11.68 -4.45 27.38
CA PRO A 33 12.41 -4.22 26.16
C PRO A 33 11.38 -3.79 25.12
N GLY A 34 11.38 -2.51 24.76
CA GLY A 34 10.56 -2.02 23.69
C GLY A 34 10.84 -2.89 22.47
N CYS A 35 9.79 -3.39 21.83
CA CYS A 35 9.88 -4.13 20.58
C CYS A 35 10.30 -3.19 19.43
N THR A 36 11.38 -2.44 19.58
CA THR A 36 12.14 -1.94 18.45
C THR A 36 13.10 -3.05 18.10
N ASP A 37 12.59 -4.04 17.36
CA ASP A 37 13.40 -5.09 16.79
C ASP A 37 14.42 -4.43 15.85
N ARG A 38 15.67 -4.31 16.30
CA ARG A 38 16.79 -3.83 15.48
C ARG A 38 17.05 -4.79 14.30
N GLY A 39 16.54 -6.04 14.37
CA GLY A 39 16.47 -7.00 13.27
C GLY A 39 15.24 -6.83 12.36
N GLY A 40 14.22 -6.09 12.77
CA GLY A 40 13.02 -5.82 11.97
C GLY A 40 13.30 -4.86 10.82
N LEU A 41 14.15 -3.85 11.06
CA LEU A 41 14.63 -2.95 10.00
C LEU A 41 15.52 -3.69 9.00
N SER A 42 16.43 -4.56 9.45
CA SER A 42 17.27 -5.35 8.53
C SER A 42 16.46 -6.38 7.75
N THR A 43 15.44 -6.99 8.36
CA THR A 43 14.50 -7.91 7.70
C THR A 43 13.61 -7.18 6.69
N TYR A 44 13.11 -5.98 7.04
CA TYR A 44 12.36 -5.13 6.11
C TYR A 44 13.25 -4.68 4.94
N GLU A 45 14.47 -4.22 5.19
CA GLU A 45 15.41 -3.87 4.13
C GLU A 45 15.76 -5.06 3.24
N GLN A 46 15.93 -6.25 3.82
CA GLN A 46 16.13 -7.49 3.06
C GLN A 46 14.89 -7.84 2.22
N ALA A 47 13.68 -7.68 2.77
CA ALA A 47 12.43 -7.90 2.05
C ALA A 47 12.27 -6.90 0.90
N VAL A 48 12.60 -5.63 1.12
CA VAL A 48 12.63 -4.58 0.08
C VAL A 48 13.64 -4.97 -1.01
N ARG A 49 14.88 -5.31 -0.66
CA ARG A 49 15.92 -5.74 -1.61
C ARG A 49 15.52 -6.99 -2.42
N THR A 50 14.79 -7.91 -1.79
CA THR A 50 14.31 -9.13 -2.46
C THR A 50 13.09 -8.86 -3.35
N THR A 51 12.27 -7.87 -3.00
CA THR A 51 11.10 -7.47 -3.78
C THR A 51 11.51 -6.69 -5.03
N TRP A 52 12.48 -5.78 -4.90
CA TRP A 52 13.03 -4.98 -6.00
C TRP A 52 14.14 -5.74 -6.72
N ARG A 53 13.79 -6.87 -7.34
CA ARG A 53 14.69 -7.59 -8.24
C ARG A 53 14.69 -6.95 -9.61
N HIS A 54 15.74 -6.20 -9.91
CA HIS A 54 16.07 -5.85 -11.28
C HIS A 54 16.54 -7.13 -12.00
N GLY A 55 16.06 -7.39 -13.21
CA GLY A 55 16.62 -8.47 -14.02
C GLY A 55 18.10 -8.20 -14.31
N ASP A 56 18.90 -9.26 -14.43
CA ASP A 56 20.36 -9.22 -14.55
C ASP A 56 20.89 -8.54 -15.84
N GLY A 57 20.03 -7.87 -16.61
CA GLY A 57 20.33 -7.21 -17.88
C GLY A 57 20.62 -8.17 -19.04
N ASN A 58 20.75 -9.47 -18.77
CA ASN A 58 21.09 -10.48 -19.77
C ASN A 58 19.83 -11.11 -20.38
N PHE A 59 19.22 -10.40 -21.34
CA PHE A 59 18.05 -10.90 -22.06
C PHE A 59 18.49 -11.68 -23.31
N ARG A 60 18.33 -12.99 -23.27
CA ARG A 60 18.69 -13.91 -24.38
C ARG A 60 17.72 -13.88 -25.56
N ASP A 61 16.53 -13.30 -25.36
CA ASP A 61 15.43 -13.25 -26.33
C ASP A 61 14.75 -11.88 -26.24
N GLU A 62 14.36 -11.32 -27.39
CA GLU A 62 13.59 -10.06 -27.49
C GLU A 62 12.27 -10.15 -26.73
N ARG A 63 11.60 -11.32 -26.73
CA ARG A 63 10.40 -11.54 -25.92
C ARG A 63 10.67 -11.44 -24.43
N ALA A 64 11.85 -11.86 -23.96
CA ALA A 64 12.23 -11.78 -22.55
C ALA A 64 12.49 -10.32 -22.15
N LEU A 65 13.19 -9.56 -23.01
CA LEU A 65 13.37 -8.12 -22.83
C LEU A 65 12.01 -7.39 -22.78
N GLN A 66 11.11 -7.66 -23.74
CA GLN A 66 9.80 -7.02 -23.77
C GLN A 66 8.97 -7.29 -22.51
N ARG A 67 9.01 -8.51 -21.98
CA ARG A 67 8.34 -8.86 -20.71
C ARG A 67 8.93 -8.09 -19.53
N GLU A 68 10.26 -7.93 -19.50
CA GLU A 68 10.93 -7.12 -18.49
C GLU A 68 10.47 -5.66 -18.55
N LEU A 69 10.46 -5.07 -19.74
CA LEU A 69 9.99 -3.70 -19.96
C LEU A 69 8.55 -3.52 -19.48
N VAL A 70 7.67 -4.48 -19.79
CA VAL A 70 6.29 -4.47 -19.30
C VAL A 70 6.23 -4.60 -17.78
N ARG A 71 7.07 -5.44 -17.14
CA ARG A 71 7.12 -5.55 -15.68
C ARG A 71 7.46 -4.21 -15.02
N TYR A 72 8.38 -3.44 -15.60
CA TYR A 72 8.66 -2.10 -15.10
C TYR A 72 7.51 -1.13 -15.39
N ALA A 73 6.89 -1.22 -16.56
CA ALA A 73 5.73 -0.40 -16.92
C ALA A 73 4.53 -0.65 -15.98
N THR A 74 4.32 -1.88 -15.50
CA THR A 74 3.24 -2.20 -14.54
C THR A 74 3.40 -1.52 -13.19
N LEU A 75 4.60 -1.01 -12.86
CA LEU A 75 4.81 -0.24 -11.64
C LEU A 75 4.23 1.18 -11.74
N ALA A 76 3.72 1.60 -12.90
CA ALA A 76 3.13 2.93 -13.11
C ALA A 76 2.07 3.26 -12.07
N ALA A 77 1.95 4.55 -11.75
CA ALA A 77 0.86 4.98 -10.89
C ALA A 77 -0.45 4.84 -11.68
N SER A 78 -1.47 4.25 -11.07
CA SER A 78 -2.84 4.25 -11.58
C SER A 78 -3.80 4.65 -10.48
N SER A 79 -4.89 5.33 -10.86
CA SER A 79 -5.94 5.70 -9.91
C SER A 79 -6.52 4.45 -9.25
N HIS A 80 -6.62 4.48 -7.92
CA HIS A 80 -7.00 3.32 -7.08
C HIS A 80 -6.20 2.04 -7.35
N ASN A 81 -5.02 2.16 -7.95
CA ASN A 81 -4.22 1.03 -8.43
C ASN A 81 -5.04 0.05 -9.31
N SER A 82 -6.00 0.56 -10.09
CA SER A 82 -6.88 -0.27 -10.93
C SER A 82 -6.11 -0.99 -12.05
N GLN A 83 -4.93 -0.46 -12.42
CA GLN A 83 -4.07 -0.97 -13.49
C GLN A 83 -4.87 -1.17 -14.78
N CYS A 84 -5.56 -0.12 -15.22
CA CYS A 84 -6.47 -0.10 -16.37
C CYS A 84 -5.76 -0.13 -17.74
N TRP A 85 -4.64 -0.85 -17.84
CA TRP A 85 -3.84 -1.00 -19.04
C TRP A 85 -3.75 -2.46 -19.50
N LYS A 86 -3.73 -2.65 -20.81
CA LYS A 86 -3.46 -3.91 -21.48
C LYS A 86 -2.23 -3.75 -22.36
N PHE A 87 -1.30 -4.70 -22.28
CA PHE A 87 -0.12 -4.72 -23.14
C PHE A 87 -0.31 -5.71 -24.28
N ARG A 88 0.02 -5.27 -25.50
CA ARG A 88 0.08 -6.12 -26.68
C ARG A 88 1.50 -6.11 -27.22
N PHE A 89 2.13 -7.30 -27.21
CA PHE A 89 3.45 -7.51 -27.76
C PHE A 89 3.37 -7.69 -29.28
N LYS A 90 4.20 -6.96 -30.01
CA LYS A 90 4.55 -7.24 -31.42
C LYS A 90 6.08 -7.37 -31.52
N GLU A 91 6.59 -7.71 -32.70
CA GLU A 91 8.02 -8.01 -32.89
C GLU A 91 8.93 -6.95 -32.27
N ARG A 92 8.81 -5.68 -32.70
CA ARG A 92 9.69 -4.59 -32.23
C ARG A 92 8.97 -3.47 -31.49
N HIS A 93 7.75 -3.73 -31.02
CA HIS A 93 6.96 -2.71 -30.32
C HIS A 93 5.99 -3.30 -29.29
N ILE A 94 5.78 -2.54 -28.22
CA ILE A 94 4.81 -2.81 -27.18
C ILE A 94 3.71 -1.76 -27.30
N SER A 95 2.49 -2.20 -27.60
CA SER A 95 1.32 -1.31 -27.60
C SER A 95 0.63 -1.35 -26.24
N ILE A 96 0.32 -0.17 -25.69
CA ILE A 96 -0.46 -0.01 -24.46
C ILE A 96 -1.89 0.36 -24.88
N LEU A 97 -2.87 -0.41 -24.42
CA LEU A 97 -4.29 -0.21 -24.72
C LEU A 97 -5.07 0.07 -23.43
N PRO A 98 -6.13 0.89 -23.49
CA PRO A 98 -7.05 1.08 -22.38
C PRO A 98 -7.79 -0.22 -22.03
N ASP A 99 -7.93 -0.52 -20.73
CA ASP A 99 -8.81 -1.57 -20.23
C ASP A 99 -10.11 -1.00 -19.64
N TRP A 100 -11.13 -0.90 -20.49
CA TRP A 100 -12.44 -0.37 -20.11
C TRP A 100 -13.18 -1.19 -19.04
N THR A 101 -12.80 -2.45 -18.79
CA THR A 101 -13.43 -3.24 -17.72
C THR A 101 -12.94 -2.85 -16.33
N ARG A 102 -11.79 -2.16 -16.26
CA ARG A 102 -11.16 -1.68 -15.02
C ARG A 102 -11.40 -0.19 -14.77
N ARG A 103 -12.31 0.42 -15.54
CA ARG A 103 -12.73 1.81 -15.31
C ARG A 103 -13.51 1.92 -14.01
N CYS A 104 -13.40 3.06 -13.34
CA CYS A 104 -14.10 3.35 -12.10
C CYS A 104 -15.13 4.46 -12.33
N PRO A 105 -16.30 4.16 -12.94
CA PRO A 105 -17.24 5.18 -13.40
C PRO A 105 -17.87 5.98 -12.25
N ALA A 106 -17.84 5.46 -11.02
CA ALA A 106 -18.30 6.18 -9.82
C ALA A 106 -17.36 7.33 -9.39
N VAL A 107 -16.07 7.23 -9.70
CA VAL A 107 -15.04 8.22 -9.32
C VAL A 107 -14.54 9.01 -10.53
N ASP A 108 -14.60 8.40 -11.71
CA ASP A 108 -14.10 8.92 -12.98
C ASP A 108 -15.14 8.66 -14.09
N PRO A 109 -16.24 9.44 -14.12
CA PRO A 109 -17.31 9.26 -15.10
C PRO A 109 -16.89 9.63 -16.54
N ASP A 110 -15.87 10.48 -16.69
CA ASP A 110 -15.35 10.95 -17.98
C ASP A 110 -14.11 10.17 -18.46
N ASP A 111 -13.73 9.09 -17.77
CA ASP A 111 -12.58 8.23 -18.06
C ASP A 111 -11.21 8.97 -18.09
N HIS A 112 -11.10 10.14 -17.46
CA HIS A 112 -9.87 10.94 -17.41
C HIS A 112 -8.75 10.20 -16.68
N HIS A 113 -9.03 9.59 -15.53
CA HIS A 113 -8.05 8.85 -14.76
C HIS A 113 -7.56 7.61 -15.50
N LEU A 114 -8.38 7.02 -16.37
CA LEU A 114 -7.98 5.92 -17.24
C LEU A 114 -6.90 6.40 -18.24
N PHE A 115 -7.10 7.53 -18.92
CA PHE A 115 -6.09 8.07 -19.84
C PHE A 115 -4.85 8.62 -19.14
N ALA A 116 -5.01 9.27 -17.98
CA ALA A 116 -3.87 9.74 -17.17
C ALA A 116 -2.98 8.56 -16.71
N SER A 117 -3.61 7.43 -16.31
CA SER A 117 -2.89 6.22 -15.92
C SER A 117 -2.09 5.63 -17.09
N LEU A 118 -2.66 5.60 -18.31
CA LEU A 118 -1.97 5.13 -19.53
C LEU A 118 -0.76 6.00 -19.88
N GLY A 119 -0.87 7.33 -19.71
CA GLY A 119 0.24 8.26 -19.89
C GLY A 119 1.40 7.93 -18.95
N CYS A 120 1.10 7.70 -17.67
CA CYS A 120 2.11 7.31 -16.68
C CYS A 120 2.79 5.97 -17.04
N THR A 121 2.04 4.98 -17.53
CA THR A 121 2.59 3.70 -18.02
C THR A 121 3.55 3.91 -19.18
N THR A 122 3.17 4.77 -20.12
CA THR A 122 3.97 5.07 -21.30
C THR A 122 5.29 5.73 -20.93
N GLU A 123 5.26 6.71 -20.01
CA GLU A 123 6.48 7.35 -19.51
C GLU A 123 7.40 6.34 -18.81
N LYS A 124 6.85 5.45 -17.98
CA LYS A 124 7.67 4.41 -17.33
C LYS A 124 8.31 3.47 -18.34
N LEU A 125 7.59 3.07 -19.39
CA LEU A 125 8.16 2.24 -20.44
C LEU A 125 9.28 2.97 -21.19
N GLY A 126 9.09 4.26 -21.51
CA GLY A 126 10.11 5.08 -22.16
C GLY A 126 11.38 5.26 -21.32
N ARG A 127 11.25 5.49 -20.00
CA ARG A 127 12.40 5.62 -19.08
C ARG A 127 13.25 4.36 -18.96
N VAL A 128 12.69 3.18 -19.23
CA VAL A 128 13.43 1.90 -19.10
C VAL A 128 14.17 1.55 -20.40
N VAL A 129 13.76 2.12 -21.53
CA VAL A 129 14.36 1.86 -22.85
C VAL A 129 15.43 2.90 -23.24
N SER A 130 15.42 4.06 -22.58
CA SER A 130 16.41 5.14 -22.80
C SER A 130 17.69 4.92 -22.00
#